data_AF-H3CUK8-F1
#
_entry.id   AF-H3CUK8-F1
#
_cell.length_a   1.000
_cell.length_b   1.000
_cell.length_c   1.000
_cell.angle_alpha   90.00
_cell.angle_beta   90.00
_cell.angle_gamma   90.00
#
_symmetry.space_group_name_H-M   'P 1'
#
loop_
_entity.id
_entity.type
_entity.pdbx_description
1 polymer ?
#
loop_
_entity_poly.entity_id
_entity_poly.type
_entity_poly.pdbx_seq_one_letter_code
_entity_poly.pdbx_strand_id
1 'polypeptide(L)'
;APGRAGRAAGADGGAQAGSDAGRLNSPYVRRVAWIREIQTLLREHKTDQAAEVLRLLRKDLGLQGTSLNDILYKNASFLNLVDPISHELLLSLARDLQCPKREKDAIKSSNKTCRQLIYHLTPHSKWTKQGVSRRKSQACLKTTLKKKLSGDVVNLSGIPLSGRDVHRVAFYLQSSSEAVSAVDLSFTELQDDGLRLLLPPLSCLPKLTVLAINGNRLTRAILKDLTDTLKDPSKFPCLAWVDLGNNVDIFTVPQPLLVALRRRFGLRSSLPVIYE
;
A
#
# COMPACT_ATOMS: atom_id res chain seq x y z
N ALA A 1 -60.33 38.91 -13.05
CA ALA A 1 -59.34 38.92 -14.15
C ALA A 1 -58.18 38.00 -13.80
N PRO A 2 -57.95 36.91 -14.55
CA PRO A 2 -56.75 36.09 -14.42
C PRO A 2 -55.70 36.48 -15.46
N GLY A 3 -54.42 36.38 -15.08
CA GLY A 3 -53.25 36.54 -15.94
C GLY A 3 -52.02 36.72 -15.04
N ARG A 4 -50.86 36.10 -15.23
CA ARG A 4 -50.35 35.24 -16.30
C ARG A 4 -49.13 34.49 -15.73
N ALA A 5 -48.81 33.35 -16.33
CA ALA A 5 -47.75 32.43 -15.97
C ALA A 5 -46.32 32.99 -16.01
N GLY A 6 -45.43 32.36 -15.22
CA GLY A 6 -43.98 32.41 -15.37
C GLY A 6 -43.34 31.13 -14.82
N ARG A 7 -43.05 30.16 -15.70
CA ARG A 7 -42.22 28.97 -15.47
C ARG A 7 -40.76 29.30 -15.82
N ALA A 8 -39.81 28.86 -14.99
CA ALA A 8 -38.49 28.31 -15.34
C ALA A 8 -37.73 28.04 -14.02
N ALA A 9 -37.44 26.77 -13.67
CA ALA A 9 -36.17 26.08 -13.94
C ALA A 9 -34.99 26.70 -13.15
N GLY A 10 -34.18 26.00 -12.37
CA GLY A 10 -34.03 24.59 -12.10
C GLY A 10 -32.73 24.43 -11.28
N ALA A 11 -32.75 23.45 -10.39
CA ALA A 11 -31.62 22.64 -9.90
C ALA A 11 -30.19 23.24 -9.95
N ASP A 12 -29.60 23.50 -8.78
CA ASP A 12 -28.16 23.31 -8.60
C ASP A 12 -27.91 22.64 -7.23
N GLY A 13 -27.55 21.37 -7.29
CA GLY A 13 -27.53 20.47 -6.15
C GLY A 13 -26.90 19.13 -6.54
N GLY A 14 -25.62 19.17 -6.93
CA GLY A 14 -24.94 17.95 -7.35
C GLY A 14 -23.49 18.15 -7.77
N ALA A 15 -22.61 18.52 -6.85
CA ALA A 15 -21.16 18.51 -7.14
C ALA A 15 -20.22 18.21 -5.96
N GLN A 16 -20.71 17.69 -4.81
CA GLN A 16 -19.83 17.44 -3.65
C GLN A 16 -19.74 15.98 -3.17
N ALA A 17 -20.55 15.05 -3.69
CA ALA A 17 -20.59 13.68 -3.14
C ALA A 17 -19.43 12.77 -3.60
N GLY A 18 -18.65 13.16 -4.61
CA GLY A 18 -17.59 12.33 -5.21
C GLY A 18 -16.24 12.34 -4.48
N SER A 19 -15.94 13.39 -3.69
CA SER A 19 -14.61 13.57 -3.07
C SER A 19 -14.43 12.80 -1.75
N ASP A 20 -15.50 12.60 -0.98
CA ASP A 20 -15.43 11.91 0.32
C ASP A 20 -15.43 10.39 0.21
N ALA A 21 -16.07 9.82 -0.80
CA ALA A 21 -16.06 8.38 -1.05
C ALA A 21 -14.63 7.85 -1.34
N GLY A 22 -13.77 8.67 -1.95
CA GLY A 22 -12.36 8.34 -2.21
C GLY A 22 -11.47 8.34 -0.98
N ARG A 23 -11.86 9.06 0.09
CA ARG A 23 -11.17 9.08 1.40
C ARG A 23 -11.50 7.86 2.25
N LEU A 24 -12.70 7.32 2.10
CA LEU A 24 -13.18 6.14 2.85
C LEU A 24 -12.64 4.82 2.33
N ASN A 25 -12.05 4.77 1.13
CA ASN A 25 -11.50 3.54 0.55
C ASN A 25 -9.99 3.40 0.82
N SER A 26 -9.50 2.16 0.96
CA SER A 26 -8.07 1.89 1.14
C SER A 26 -7.27 2.44 -0.05
N PRO A 27 -6.04 2.94 0.14
CA PRO A 27 -5.29 3.63 -0.92
C PRO A 27 -5.19 2.83 -2.22
N TYR A 28 -4.94 1.52 -2.12
CA TYR A 28 -4.88 0.64 -3.29
C TYR A 28 -6.19 0.59 -4.09
N VAL A 29 -7.35 0.66 -3.45
CA VAL A 29 -8.66 0.64 -4.13
C VAL A 29 -8.82 1.88 -4.99
N ARG A 30 -8.48 3.05 -4.44
CA ARG A 30 -8.51 4.33 -5.17
C ARG A 30 -7.51 4.32 -6.33
N ARG A 31 -6.27 3.87 -6.09
CA ARG A 31 -5.23 3.79 -7.12
C ARG A 31 -5.61 2.86 -8.28
N VAL A 32 -6.21 1.70 -7.99
CA VAL A 32 -6.74 0.79 -9.00
C VAL A 32 -7.90 1.39 -9.78
N ALA A 33 -8.77 2.16 -9.12
CA ALA A 33 -9.85 2.88 -9.79
C ALA A 33 -9.31 3.86 -10.83
N TRP A 34 -8.30 4.67 -10.49
CA TRP A 34 -7.63 5.56 -11.45
C TRP A 34 -6.98 4.79 -12.61
N ILE A 35 -6.35 3.64 -12.37
CA ILE A 35 -5.77 2.84 -13.46
C ILE A 35 -6.88 2.34 -14.40
N ARG A 36 -8.02 1.88 -13.87
CA ARG A 36 -9.17 1.46 -14.69
C ARG A 36 -9.81 2.62 -15.44
N GLU A 37 -9.80 3.81 -14.85
CA GLU A 37 -10.25 5.04 -15.49
C GLU A 37 -9.34 5.40 -16.67
N ILE A 38 -8.02 5.34 -16.50
CA ILE A 38 -7.04 5.50 -17.60
C ILE A 38 -7.34 4.51 -18.74
N GLN A 39 -7.57 3.23 -18.43
CA GLN A 39 -7.93 2.23 -19.45
C GLN A 39 -9.25 2.55 -20.17
N THR A 40 -10.19 3.22 -19.51
CA THR A 40 -11.48 3.59 -20.10
C THR A 40 -11.31 4.81 -21.01
N LEU A 41 -10.62 5.84 -20.54
CA LEU A 41 -10.32 7.04 -21.32
C LEU A 41 -9.49 6.71 -22.57
N LEU A 42 -8.54 5.78 -22.46
CA LEU A 42 -7.77 5.29 -23.62
C LEU A 42 -8.63 4.57 -24.67
N ARG A 43 -9.66 3.82 -24.24
CA ARG A 43 -10.63 3.20 -25.17
C ARG A 43 -11.53 4.22 -25.85
N GLU A 44 -11.77 5.35 -25.19
CA GLU A 44 -12.57 6.48 -25.69
C GLU A 44 -11.72 7.50 -26.46
N HIS A 45 -10.43 7.22 -26.72
CA HIS A 45 -9.49 8.13 -27.38
C HIS A 45 -9.29 9.47 -26.65
N LYS A 46 -9.55 9.53 -25.34
CA LYS A 46 -9.40 10.72 -24.48
C LYS A 46 -8.03 10.76 -23.81
N THR A 47 -6.96 10.84 -24.60
CA THR A 47 -5.56 10.74 -24.13
C THR A 47 -5.20 11.83 -23.12
N ASP A 48 -5.64 13.07 -23.33
CA ASP A 48 -5.31 14.19 -22.42
C ASP A 48 -5.93 13.99 -21.03
N GLN A 49 -7.17 13.49 -20.99
CA GLN A 49 -7.83 13.15 -19.72
C GLN A 49 -7.12 11.97 -19.03
N ALA A 50 -6.71 10.96 -19.80
CA ALA A 50 -5.94 9.83 -19.28
C ALA A 50 -4.60 10.28 -18.68
N ALA A 51 -3.92 11.24 -19.32
CA ALA A 51 -2.68 11.84 -18.82
C ALA A 51 -2.90 12.59 -17.50
N GLU A 52 -4.02 13.30 -17.35
CA GLU A 52 -4.37 13.98 -16.10
C GLU A 52 -4.65 13.00 -14.96
N VAL A 53 -5.39 11.92 -15.22
CA VAL A 53 -5.61 10.85 -14.23
C VAL A 53 -4.28 10.19 -13.83
N LEU A 54 -3.38 9.94 -14.79
CA LEU A 54 -2.03 9.43 -14.49
C LEU A 54 -1.23 10.40 -13.62
N ARG A 55 -1.35 11.71 -13.86
CA ARG A 55 -0.69 12.74 -13.04
C ARG A 55 -1.19 12.71 -11.60
N LEU A 56 -2.51 12.53 -11.40
CA LEU A 56 -3.11 12.36 -10.06
C LEU A 56 -2.61 11.08 -9.38
N LEU A 57 -2.57 9.95 -10.09
CA LEU A 57 -2.04 8.69 -9.56
C LEU A 57 -0.57 8.81 -9.14
N ARG A 58 0.27 9.42 -9.98
CA ARG A 58 1.69 9.67 -9.68
C ARG A 58 1.84 10.58 -8.45
N LYS A 59 0.99 11.61 -8.33
CA LYS A 59 0.97 12.49 -7.15
C LYS A 59 0.63 11.72 -5.88
N ASP A 60 -0.41 10.90 -5.93
CA ASP A 60 -0.88 10.10 -4.78
C ASP A 60 0.10 8.99 -4.37
N LEU A 61 0.99 8.58 -5.27
CA LEU A 61 2.12 7.67 -5.00
C LEU A 61 3.38 8.41 -4.52
N GLY A 62 3.38 9.74 -4.45
CA GLY A 62 4.54 10.52 -4.03
C GLY A 62 5.62 10.68 -5.11
N LEU A 63 5.28 10.54 -6.40
CA LEU A 63 6.20 10.61 -7.53
C LEU A 63 6.21 11.98 -8.24
N GLN A 64 5.82 13.07 -7.56
CA GLN A 64 5.85 14.41 -8.16
C GLN A 64 7.27 14.97 -8.26
N GLY A 65 7.67 15.42 -9.46
CA GLY A 65 8.93 16.15 -9.66
C GLY A 65 10.20 15.31 -9.52
N THR A 66 10.08 14.01 -9.26
CA THR A 66 11.21 13.11 -9.06
C THR A 66 11.40 12.20 -10.27
N SER A 67 12.55 12.33 -10.96
CA SER A 67 13.01 11.25 -11.83
C SER A 67 13.41 10.03 -10.98
N LEU A 68 13.42 8.82 -11.54
CA LEU A 68 13.95 7.63 -10.83
C LEU A 68 15.39 7.92 -10.35
N ASN A 69 16.17 8.70 -11.12
CA ASN A 69 17.50 9.12 -10.73
C ASN A 69 17.54 10.04 -9.51
N ASP A 70 16.59 10.97 -9.36
CA ASP A 70 16.54 11.84 -8.17
C ASP A 70 16.12 11.03 -6.91
N ILE A 71 15.27 10.01 -7.09
CA ILE A 71 14.88 9.06 -6.05
C ILE A 71 16.04 8.15 -5.63
N LEU A 72 16.78 7.60 -6.59
CA LEU A 72 17.84 6.62 -6.33
C LEU A 72 19.17 7.26 -5.93
N TYR A 73 19.47 8.48 -6.40
CA TYR A 73 20.82 9.05 -6.27
C TYR A 73 20.89 10.42 -5.57
N LYS A 74 19.83 11.23 -5.52
CA LYS A 74 19.87 12.57 -4.87
C LYS A 74 19.22 12.64 -3.51
N ASN A 75 18.13 11.91 -3.27
CA ASN A 75 17.49 11.82 -1.95
C ASN A 75 18.07 10.66 -1.12
N ALA A 76 19.40 10.65 -0.96
CA ALA A 76 20.11 9.61 -0.20
C ALA A 76 19.66 9.48 1.28
N SER A 77 18.87 10.44 1.79
CA SER A 77 18.29 10.47 3.13
C SER A 77 16.94 9.74 3.26
N PHE A 78 16.29 9.36 2.15
CA PHE A 78 14.93 8.81 2.16
C PHE A 78 14.73 7.74 1.08
N LEU A 79 14.48 6.49 1.48
CA LEU A 79 14.18 5.38 0.56
C LEU A 79 12.73 5.49 0.06
N ASN A 80 12.49 5.67 -1.25
CA ASN A 80 11.13 5.67 -1.82
C ASN A 80 10.49 4.27 -1.72
N LEU A 81 9.20 4.26 -1.42
CA LEU A 81 8.40 3.07 -1.15
C LEU A 81 7.52 2.62 -2.32
N VAL A 82 7.54 3.34 -3.45
CA VAL A 82 7.02 2.79 -4.70
C VAL A 82 8.02 1.74 -5.20
N ASP A 83 7.56 0.52 -5.43
CA ASP A 83 8.43 -0.54 -5.92
C ASP A 83 8.97 -0.21 -7.33
N PRO A 84 10.21 -0.63 -7.66
CA PRO A 84 10.84 -0.28 -8.93
C PRO A 84 10.01 -0.66 -10.15
N ILE A 85 9.28 -1.78 -10.09
CA ILE A 85 8.45 -2.26 -11.19
C ILE A 85 7.26 -1.31 -11.41
N SER A 86 6.52 -0.96 -10.36
CA SER A 86 5.44 0.02 -10.44
C SER A 86 5.93 1.36 -10.98
N HIS A 87 7.11 1.83 -10.55
CA HIS A 87 7.68 3.08 -11.04
C HIS A 87 7.97 3.03 -12.55
N GLU A 88 8.64 1.98 -13.01
CA GLU A 88 8.95 1.81 -14.44
C GLU A 88 7.69 1.68 -15.30
N LEU A 89 6.67 0.97 -14.81
CA LEU A 89 5.38 0.87 -15.49
C LEU A 89 4.68 2.23 -15.60
N LEU A 90 4.72 3.06 -14.54
CA LEU A 90 4.16 4.42 -14.57
C LEU A 90 4.92 5.33 -15.55
N LEU A 91 6.24 5.22 -15.61
CA LEU A 91 7.05 5.94 -16.59
C LEU A 91 6.74 5.49 -18.02
N SER A 92 6.63 4.18 -18.24
CA SER A 92 6.26 3.65 -19.56
C SER A 92 4.88 4.12 -20.00
N LEU A 93 3.91 4.11 -19.09
CA LEU A 93 2.56 4.60 -19.37
C LEU A 93 2.56 6.11 -19.67
N ALA A 94 3.33 6.90 -18.93
CA ALA A 94 3.47 8.34 -19.19
C ALA A 94 4.07 8.62 -20.57
N ARG A 95 5.10 7.86 -20.98
CA ARG A 95 5.70 7.97 -22.32
C ARG A 95 4.70 7.63 -23.42
N ASP A 96 3.94 6.55 -23.25
CA ASP A 96 2.95 6.15 -24.25
C ASP A 96 1.81 7.17 -24.40
N LEU A 97 1.43 7.88 -23.31
CA LEU A 97 0.43 8.96 -23.36
C LEU A 97 0.95 10.25 -23.99
N GLN A 98 2.25 10.54 -23.89
CA GLN A 98 2.88 11.73 -24.47
C GLN A 98 3.19 11.60 -25.96
N CYS A 99 3.48 10.38 -26.43
CA CYS A 99 3.87 10.10 -27.82
C CYS A 99 2.94 9.04 -28.44
N PRO A 100 1.81 9.42 -29.06
CA PRO A 100 0.89 8.47 -29.66
C PRO A 100 1.57 7.70 -30.81
N LYS A 101 1.84 6.40 -30.60
CA LYS A 101 2.24 5.46 -31.67
C LYS A 101 1.01 5.09 -32.52
N ARG A 102 1.19 4.28 -33.58
CA ARG A 102 0.05 3.69 -34.35
C ARG A 102 -1.01 3.13 -33.38
N GLU A 103 -2.24 3.62 -33.56
CA GLU A 103 -3.29 3.71 -32.52
C GLU A 103 -3.67 2.36 -31.89
N LYS A 104 -3.72 1.28 -32.69
CA LYS A 104 -4.17 -0.04 -32.22
C LYS A 104 -3.15 -0.78 -31.35
N ASP A 105 -1.85 -0.63 -31.63
CA ASP A 105 -0.80 -1.35 -30.88
C ASP A 105 -0.40 -0.57 -29.61
N ALA A 106 -0.50 0.76 -29.64
CA ALA A 106 -0.30 1.62 -28.48
C ALA A 106 -1.30 1.28 -27.35
N ILE A 107 -2.60 1.20 -27.68
CA ILE A 107 -3.66 0.91 -26.71
C ILE A 107 -3.49 -0.49 -26.08
N LYS A 108 -3.05 -1.50 -26.86
CA LYS A 108 -2.77 -2.85 -26.32
C LYS A 108 -1.60 -2.83 -25.35
N SER A 109 -0.52 -2.12 -25.68
CA SER A 109 0.65 -1.93 -24.81
C SER A 109 0.24 -1.25 -23.49
N SER A 110 -0.42 -0.09 -23.56
CA SER A 110 -0.86 0.63 -22.38
C SER A 110 -1.82 -0.18 -21.51
N ASN A 111 -2.70 -0.99 -22.11
CA ASN A 111 -3.55 -1.92 -21.37
C ASN A 111 -2.76 -3.01 -20.64
N LYS A 112 -1.70 -3.55 -21.25
CA LYS A 112 -0.82 -4.51 -20.58
C LYS A 112 -0.13 -3.85 -19.39
N THR A 113 0.40 -2.64 -19.57
CA THR A 113 1.01 -1.84 -18.50
C THR A 113 0.02 -1.58 -17.37
N CYS A 114 -1.23 -1.19 -17.68
CA CYS A 114 -2.28 -0.99 -16.67
C CYS A 114 -2.60 -2.27 -15.89
N ARG A 115 -2.67 -3.43 -16.55
CA ARG A 115 -2.88 -4.73 -15.88
C ARG A 115 -1.74 -5.07 -14.93
N GLN A 116 -0.50 -4.82 -15.34
CA GLN A 116 0.68 -5.01 -14.48
C GLN A 116 0.65 -4.05 -13.28
N LEU A 117 0.35 -2.77 -13.49
CA LEU A 117 0.18 -1.81 -12.38
C LEU A 117 -0.88 -2.24 -11.38
N ILE A 118 -2.03 -2.73 -11.86
CA ILE A 118 -3.08 -3.25 -10.98
C ILE A 118 -2.54 -4.44 -10.16
N TYR A 119 -1.78 -5.35 -10.77
CA TYR A 119 -1.17 -6.47 -10.05
C TYR A 119 -0.27 -5.98 -8.91
N HIS A 120 0.70 -5.11 -9.20
CA HIS A 120 1.66 -4.63 -8.20
C HIS A 120 1.02 -3.78 -7.08
N LEU A 121 -0.07 -3.08 -7.37
CA LEU A 121 -0.76 -2.24 -6.38
C LEU A 121 -1.85 -2.97 -5.59
N THR A 122 -2.22 -4.20 -5.94
CA THR A 122 -3.31 -4.95 -5.26
C THR A 122 -2.79 -6.02 -4.31
N PRO A 123 -3.61 -6.56 -3.39
CA PRO A 123 -3.20 -7.66 -2.53
C PRO A 123 -2.82 -8.90 -3.35
N HIS A 124 -1.54 -9.19 -3.41
CA HIS A 124 -1.00 -10.46 -3.85
C HIS A 124 0.03 -10.86 -2.80
N SER A 125 -0.38 -11.72 -1.87
CA SER A 125 0.49 -12.15 -0.78
C SER A 125 1.71 -12.87 -1.36
N LYS A 126 2.87 -12.21 -1.32
CA LYS A 126 4.17 -12.73 -1.79
C LYS A 126 4.57 -14.01 -1.04
N TRP A 127 4.03 -14.22 0.16
CA TRP A 127 4.32 -15.36 1.03
C TRP A 127 3.48 -16.62 0.74
N THR A 128 2.63 -16.60 -0.29
CA THR A 128 1.77 -17.73 -0.67
C THR A 128 1.83 -18.03 -2.16
N LYS A 129 2.23 -19.26 -2.51
CA LYS A 129 2.14 -19.82 -3.88
C LYS A 129 0.72 -20.29 -4.27
N GLN A 130 -0.33 -19.90 -3.53
CA GLN A 130 -1.70 -20.21 -3.91
C GLN A 130 -2.34 -19.01 -4.59
N GLY A 131 -2.69 -19.22 -5.86
CA GLY A 131 -3.10 -18.19 -6.81
C GLY A 131 -4.23 -17.28 -6.34
N VAL A 132 -4.25 -16.08 -6.95
CA VAL A 132 -5.30 -15.05 -6.97
C VAL A 132 -6.44 -15.29 -5.97
N SER A 133 -6.15 -15.12 -4.68
CA SER A 133 -7.16 -15.41 -3.65
C SER A 133 -8.15 -14.26 -3.57
N ARG A 134 -9.32 -14.47 -4.18
CA ARG A 134 -10.61 -13.87 -3.83
C ARG A 134 -10.63 -13.47 -2.35
N ARG A 135 -11.01 -12.22 -2.05
CA ARG A 135 -11.08 -11.57 -0.72
C ARG A 135 -11.15 -12.60 0.42
N LYS A 136 -10.04 -12.83 1.13
CA LYS A 136 -9.98 -13.79 2.23
C LYS A 136 -11.07 -13.43 3.26
N SER A 137 -11.89 -14.40 3.63
CA SER A 137 -13.08 -14.15 4.46
C SER A 137 -12.71 -13.97 5.93
N GLN A 138 -13.60 -13.33 6.71
CA GLN A 138 -13.50 -13.25 8.17
C GLN A 138 -13.43 -14.63 8.85
N ALA A 139 -13.97 -15.67 8.21
CA ALA A 139 -13.83 -17.05 8.71
C ALA A 139 -12.36 -17.51 8.68
N CYS A 140 -11.58 -17.06 7.69
CA CYS A 140 -10.15 -17.34 7.59
C CYS A 140 -9.38 -16.79 8.80
N LEU A 141 -9.68 -15.56 9.24
CA LEU A 141 -9.06 -14.97 10.42
C LEU A 141 -9.24 -15.84 11.67
N LYS A 142 -10.49 -16.23 11.96
CA LYS A 142 -10.79 -17.06 13.13
C LYS A 142 -10.06 -18.39 13.08
N THR A 143 -9.93 -19.00 11.89
CA THR A 143 -9.18 -20.24 11.75
C THR A 143 -7.68 -20.05 11.94
N THR A 144 -7.09 -18.96 11.43
CA THR A 144 -5.66 -18.67 11.60
C THR A 144 -5.32 -18.41 13.06
N LEU A 145 -6.12 -17.59 13.76
CA LEU A 145 -5.87 -17.24 15.16
C LEU A 145 -6.22 -18.36 16.17
N LYS A 146 -6.97 -19.39 15.75
CA LYS A 146 -7.28 -20.57 16.60
C LYS A 146 -6.29 -21.71 16.40
N LYS A 147 -5.61 -21.78 15.26
CA LYS A 147 -4.65 -22.85 14.97
C LYS A 147 -3.34 -22.56 15.67
N LYS A 148 -2.74 -23.60 16.27
CA LYS A 148 -1.33 -23.58 16.66
C LYS A 148 -0.51 -23.32 15.41
N LEU A 149 0.45 -22.40 15.48
CA LEU A 149 1.31 -22.05 14.36
C LEU A 149 1.95 -23.32 13.78
N SER A 150 1.72 -23.58 12.50
CA SER A 150 2.36 -24.67 11.75
C SER A 150 3.68 -24.23 11.10
N GLY A 151 4.12 -22.99 11.34
CA GLY A 151 5.33 -22.38 10.81
C GLY A 151 5.68 -21.09 11.58
N ASP A 152 6.62 -20.31 11.09
CA ASP A 152 7.13 -19.09 11.72
C ASP A 152 6.52 -17.80 11.14
N VAL A 153 5.57 -17.92 10.21
CA VAL A 153 4.95 -16.79 9.50
C VAL A 153 3.50 -16.63 9.92
N VAL A 154 3.13 -15.43 10.36
CA VAL A 154 1.74 -15.02 10.59
C VAL A 154 1.25 -14.24 9.38
N ASN A 155 0.46 -14.87 8.51
CA ASN A 155 -0.08 -14.23 7.31
C ASN A 155 -1.58 -13.94 7.43
N LEU A 156 -1.91 -12.65 7.56
CA LEU A 156 -3.28 -12.13 7.56
C LEU A 156 -3.54 -11.22 6.35
N SER A 157 -2.64 -11.24 5.36
CA SER A 157 -2.68 -10.40 4.17
C SER A 157 -4.02 -10.49 3.45
N GLY A 158 -4.62 -9.32 3.17
CA GLY A 158 -5.89 -9.19 2.45
C GLY A 158 -7.15 -9.48 3.27
N ILE A 159 -7.04 -9.67 4.59
CA ILE A 159 -8.18 -9.81 5.50
C ILE A 159 -8.43 -8.46 6.18
N PRO A 160 -9.54 -7.75 5.91
CA PRO A 160 -9.85 -6.51 6.62
C PRO A 160 -9.96 -6.75 8.13
N LEU A 161 -9.25 -5.96 8.95
CA LEU A 161 -9.25 -6.08 10.40
C LEU A 161 -10.13 -4.98 11.01
N SER A 162 -11.18 -5.38 11.74
CA SER A 162 -11.89 -4.45 12.62
C SER A 162 -11.08 -4.16 13.89
N GLY A 163 -11.42 -3.11 14.64
CA GLY A 163 -10.77 -2.84 15.94
C GLY A 163 -10.77 -4.05 16.88
N ARG A 164 -11.87 -4.83 16.92
CA ARG A 164 -11.95 -6.08 17.70
C ARG A 164 -11.00 -7.15 17.19
N ASP A 165 -10.79 -7.23 15.88
CA ASP A 165 -9.87 -8.19 15.29
C ASP A 165 -8.42 -7.84 15.60
N VAL A 166 -8.07 -6.55 15.60
CA VAL A 166 -6.74 -6.07 16.01
C VAL A 166 -6.41 -6.53 17.44
N HIS A 167 -7.34 -6.44 18.39
CA HIS A 167 -7.14 -6.98 19.75
C HIS A 167 -6.90 -8.49 19.76
N ARG A 168 -7.62 -9.25 18.92
CA ARG A 168 -7.41 -10.71 18.83
C ARG A 168 -6.05 -11.05 18.25
N VAL A 169 -5.58 -10.29 17.26
CA VAL A 169 -4.24 -10.43 16.68
C VAL A 169 -3.18 -10.11 17.74
N ALA A 170 -3.35 -9.02 18.50
CA ALA A 170 -2.45 -8.68 19.59
C ALA A 170 -2.30 -9.81 20.61
N PHE A 171 -3.43 -10.36 21.09
CA PHE A 171 -3.45 -11.49 22.01
C PHE A 171 -2.77 -12.74 21.42
N TYR A 172 -3.05 -13.03 20.14
CA TYR A 172 -2.45 -14.16 19.44
C TYR A 172 -0.92 -14.04 19.37
N LEU A 173 -0.40 -12.87 18.98
CA LEU A 173 1.04 -12.63 18.88
C LEU A 173 1.76 -12.77 20.24
N GLN A 174 1.11 -12.35 21.33
CA GLN A 174 1.64 -12.53 22.68
C GLN A 174 1.73 -14.02 23.07
N SER A 175 0.73 -14.81 22.69
CA SER A 175 0.70 -16.25 23.00
C SER A 175 1.65 -17.10 22.12
N SER A 176 2.09 -16.55 20.99
CA SER A 176 2.87 -17.27 19.97
C SER A 176 4.28 -16.70 19.76
N SER A 177 4.80 -15.94 20.73
CA SER A 177 5.97 -15.07 20.57
C SER A 177 7.23 -15.76 20.05
N GLU A 178 7.54 -16.95 20.57
CA GLU A 178 8.83 -17.62 20.38
C GLU A 178 9.10 -18.14 18.96
N ALA A 179 8.05 -18.36 18.17
CA ALA A 179 8.16 -18.99 16.86
C ALA A 179 8.09 -18.00 15.69
N VAL A 180 7.54 -16.80 15.91
CA VAL A 180 7.21 -15.89 14.80
C VAL A 180 8.44 -15.14 14.29
N SER A 181 8.82 -15.40 13.03
CA SER A 181 9.91 -14.75 12.32
C SER A 181 9.44 -13.70 11.30
N ALA A 182 8.19 -13.80 10.83
CA ALA A 182 7.60 -12.85 9.90
C ALA A 182 6.10 -12.63 10.19
N VAL A 183 5.66 -11.39 10.04
CA VAL A 183 4.25 -10.99 10.18
C VAL A 183 3.82 -10.22 8.94
N ASP A 184 2.80 -10.72 8.25
CA ASP A 184 2.20 -10.10 7.08
C ASP A 184 0.77 -9.62 7.40
N LEU A 185 0.64 -8.31 7.60
CA LEU A 185 -0.59 -7.56 7.81
C LEU A 185 -0.92 -6.66 6.60
N SER A 186 -0.41 -7.02 5.43
CA SER A 186 -0.59 -6.22 4.21
C SER A 186 -2.06 -6.18 3.79
N PHE A 187 -2.52 -5.03 3.32
CA PHE A 187 -3.88 -4.87 2.79
C PHE A 187 -5.00 -5.33 3.76
N THR A 188 -4.84 -5.05 5.05
CA THR A 188 -5.79 -5.41 6.11
C THR A 188 -6.70 -4.23 6.50
N GLU A 189 -6.65 -3.12 5.74
CA GLU A 189 -7.33 -1.86 6.06
C GLU A 189 -6.90 -1.25 7.42
N LEU A 190 -5.74 -1.66 7.93
CA LEU A 190 -5.21 -1.22 9.22
C LEU A 190 -5.01 0.30 9.24
N GLN A 191 -5.47 0.94 10.32
CA GLN A 191 -5.28 2.37 10.59
C GLN A 191 -4.22 2.57 11.68
N ASP A 192 -3.75 3.81 11.85
CA ASP A 192 -2.68 4.17 12.78
C ASP A 192 -2.94 3.65 14.21
N ASP A 193 -4.13 3.85 14.76
CA ASP A 193 -4.48 3.38 16.11
C ASP A 193 -4.45 1.85 16.23
N GLY A 194 -4.83 1.16 15.17
CA GLY A 194 -4.72 -0.29 15.09
C GLY A 194 -3.26 -0.76 15.11
N LEU A 195 -2.38 -0.09 14.36
CA LEU A 195 -0.96 -0.41 14.38
C LEU A 195 -0.33 -0.08 15.74
N ARG A 196 -0.67 1.06 16.35
CA ARG A 196 -0.20 1.43 17.70
C ARG A 196 -0.56 0.39 18.75
N LEU A 197 -1.74 -0.22 18.64
CA LEU A 197 -2.17 -1.32 19.49
C LEU A 197 -1.34 -2.60 19.27
N LEU A 198 -0.92 -2.85 18.03
CA LEU A 198 -0.09 -4.00 17.67
C LEU A 198 1.41 -3.77 17.93
N LEU A 199 1.88 -2.53 18.04
CA LEU A 199 3.30 -2.24 18.25
C LEU A 199 3.88 -2.92 19.50
N PRO A 200 3.23 -2.85 20.70
CA PRO A 200 3.75 -3.53 21.88
C PRO A 200 3.95 -5.05 21.69
N PRO A 201 2.94 -5.85 21.27
CA PRO A 201 3.16 -7.28 21.08
C PRO A 201 4.13 -7.60 19.94
N LEU A 202 4.10 -6.86 18.82
CA LEU A 202 5.06 -7.04 17.72
C LEU A 202 6.50 -6.78 18.16
N SER A 203 6.71 -5.73 18.96
CA SER A 203 8.03 -5.33 19.44
C SER A 203 8.67 -6.34 20.39
N CYS A 204 7.86 -7.19 21.03
CA CYS A 204 8.32 -8.24 21.93
C CYS A 204 8.62 -9.56 21.22
N LEU A 205 8.39 -9.67 19.91
CA LEU A 205 8.67 -10.90 19.16
C LEU A 205 10.19 -11.06 18.95
N PRO A 206 10.84 -12.05 19.59
CA PRO A 206 12.31 -12.14 19.61
C PRO A 206 12.92 -12.51 18.26
N LYS A 207 12.18 -13.21 17.40
CA LYS A 207 12.66 -13.70 16.10
C LYS A 207 12.13 -12.91 14.91
N LEU A 208 11.29 -11.90 15.13
CA LEU A 208 10.67 -11.14 14.05
C LEU A 208 11.74 -10.42 13.24
N THR A 209 11.90 -10.80 11.98
CA THR A 209 12.82 -10.20 11.01
C THR A 209 12.09 -9.34 9.98
N VAL A 210 10.85 -9.71 9.64
CA VAL A 210 10.06 -9.06 8.58
C VAL A 210 8.68 -8.69 9.10
N LEU A 211 8.31 -7.41 8.93
CA LEU A 211 6.95 -6.90 9.17
C LEU A 211 6.40 -6.28 7.88
N ALA A 212 5.41 -6.89 7.26
CA ALA A 212 4.72 -6.33 6.10
C ALA A 212 3.42 -5.65 6.51
N ILE A 213 3.34 -4.32 6.31
CA ILE A 213 2.19 -3.47 6.64
C ILE A 213 1.82 -2.56 5.46
N ASN A 214 2.21 -2.94 4.24
CA ASN A 214 1.90 -2.22 3.01
C ASN A 214 0.43 -2.33 2.62
N GLY A 215 -0.05 -1.34 1.85
CA GLY A 215 -1.42 -1.35 1.32
C GLY A 215 -2.51 -1.07 2.37
N ASN A 216 -2.13 -0.51 3.52
CA ASN A 216 -3.04 -0.17 4.62
C ASN A 216 -3.44 1.31 4.59
N ARG A 217 -4.16 1.76 5.62
CA ARG A 217 -4.61 3.14 5.81
C ARG A 217 -3.68 3.89 6.77
N LEU A 218 -2.40 3.56 6.75
CA LEU A 218 -1.41 4.15 7.64
C LEU A 218 -0.96 5.51 7.13
N THR A 219 -0.74 6.44 8.05
CA THR A 219 -0.21 7.77 7.75
C THR A 219 1.23 7.93 8.21
N ARG A 220 1.91 9.00 7.78
CA ARG A 220 3.27 9.36 8.23
C ARG A 220 3.44 9.44 9.75
N ALA A 221 2.36 9.57 10.52
CA ALA A 221 2.41 9.56 11.98
C ALA A 221 3.06 8.28 12.51
N ILE A 222 2.81 7.13 11.86
CA ILE A 222 3.36 5.85 12.34
C ILE A 222 4.86 5.72 12.16
N LEU A 223 5.48 6.55 11.29
CA LEU A 223 6.93 6.53 11.09
C LEU A 223 7.65 6.98 12.35
N LYS A 224 7.08 7.97 13.06
CA LYS A 224 7.59 8.41 14.36
C LYS A 224 7.42 7.32 15.40
N ASP A 225 6.23 6.71 15.48
CA ASP A 225 5.93 5.63 16.43
C ASP A 225 6.88 4.42 16.25
N LEU A 226 7.12 3.99 14.99
CA LEU A 226 8.09 2.94 14.66
C LEU A 226 9.52 3.33 15.04
N THR A 227 9.94 4.55 14.68
CA THR A 227 11.30 5.05 14.97
C THR A 227 11.53 5.13 16.47
N ASP A 228 10.57 5.65 17.23
CA ASP A 228 10.64 5.78 18.69
C ASP A 228 10.67 4.40 19.35
N THR A 229 9.87 3.44 18.88
CA THR A 229 9.90 2.06 19.41
C THR A 229 11.27 1.41 19.16
N LEU A 230 11.88 1.63 18.00
CA LEU A 230 13.19 1.09 17.64
C LEU A 230 14.37 1.75 18.37
N LYS A 231 14.17 2.87 19.08
CA LYS A 231 15.21 3.45 19.95
C LYS A 231 15.51 2.57 21.16
N ASP A 232 14.52 1.82 21.65
CA ASP A 232 14.70 0.88 22.75
C ASP A 232 15.37 -0.41 22.24
N PRO A 233 16.58 -0.76 22.70
CA PRO A 233 17.27 -1.98 22.26
C PRO A 233 16.49 -3.27 22.52
N SER A 234 15.65 -3.31 23.57
CA SER A 234 14.85 -4.47 23.94
C SER A 234 13.66 -4.72 22.99
N LYS A 235 13.27 -3.69 22.22
CA LYS A 235 12.16 -3.72 21.27
C LYS A 235 12.68 -4.09 19.89
N PHE A 236 12.01 -5.02 19.24
CA PHE A 236 12.36 -5.51 17.90
C PHE A 236 13.84 -5.97 17.81
N PRO A 237 14.26 -6.97 18.59
CA PRO A 237 15.67 -7.37 18.67
C PRO A 237 16.26 -7.85 17.33
N CYS A 238 15.43 -8.43 16.44
CA CYS A 238 15.86 -8.99 15.15
C CYS A 238 15.23 -8.32 13.92
N LEU A 239 14.44 -7.24 14.07
CA LEU A 239 13.69 -6.67 12.95
C LEU A 239 14.64 -6.05 11.92
N ALA A 240 14.57 -6.57 10.71
CA ALA A 240 15.44 -6.22 9.59
C ALA A 240 14.72 -5.38 8.53
N TRP A 241 13.42 -5.64 8.34
CA TRP A 241 12.65 -5.05 7.25
C TRP A 241 11.22 -4.73 7.68
N VAL A 242 10.75 -3.55 7.27
CA VAL A 242 9.34 -3.15 7.38
C VAL A 242 8.86 -2.70 6.00
N ASP A 243 7.91 -3.43 5.42
CA ASP A 243 7.27 -3.02 4.17
C ASP A 243 6.16 -2.02 4.48
N LEU A 244 6.38 -0.77 4.08
CA LEU A 244 5.51 0.38 4.28
C LEU A 244 4.83 0.86 3.00
N GLY A 245 5.05 0.18 1.87
CA GLY A 245 4.57 0.61 0.56
C GLY A 245 3.07 0.80 0.48
N ASN A 246 2.60 1.55 -0.52
CA ASN A 246 1.19 1.63 -0.88
C ASN A 246 0.24 2.07 0.27
N ASN A 247 0.73 2.85 1.25
CA ASN A 247 -0.08 3.45 2.33
C ASN A 247 -0.64 4.84 1.94
N VAL A 248 -1.26 5.56 2.88
CA VAL A 248 -1.98 6.83 2.60
C VAL A 248 -1.03 7.92 2.13
N ASP A 249 -0.05 8.27 2.95
CA ASP A 249 0.90 9.36 2.68
C ASP A 249 2.34 9.03 3.10
N ILE A 250 2.65 7.73 3.17
CA ILE A 250 3.98 7.19 3.44
C ILE A 250 4.65 6.86 2.11
N PHE A 251 5.45 7.80 1.61
CA PHE A 251 6.14 7.65 0.31
C PHE A 251 7.61 7.29 0.46
N THR A 252 8.17 7.53 1.64
CA THR A 252 9.58 7.32 1.92
C THR A 252 9.82 6.79 3.33
N VAL A 253 10.87 5.99 3.51
CA VAL A 253 11.36 5.60 4.83
C VAL A 253 12.36 6.64 5.34
N PRO A 254 12.15 7.26 6.52
CA PRO A 254 13.09 8.22 7.09
C PRO A 254 14.45 7.61 7.43
N GLN A 255 15.53 8.38 7.23
CA GLN A 255 16.89 7.95 7.59
C GLN A 255 17.02 7.39 9.01
N PRO A 256 16.43 7.99 10.07
CA PRO A 256 16.53 7.42 11.42
C PRO A 256 15.95 6.00 11.52
N LEU A 257 14.84 5.73 10.83
CA LEU A 257 14.21 4.42 10.77
C LEU A 257 15.09 3.42 10.01
N LEU A 258 15.64 3.82 8.85
CA LEU A 258 16.57 3.00 8.07
C LEU A 258 17.83 2.63 8.86
N VAL A 259 18.44 3.61 9.55
CA VAL A 259 19.63 3.38 10.38
C VAL A 259 19.31 2.45 11.55
N ALA A 260 18.16 2.62 12.20
CA ALA A 260 17.74 1.77 13.30
C ALA A 260 17.55 0.31 12.86
N LEU A 261 16.92 0.08 11.70
CA LEU A 261 16.76 -1.25 11.10
C LEU A 261 18.12 -1.85 10.70
N ARG A 262 18.99 -1.08 10.04
CA ARG A 262 20.34 -1.54 9.62
C ARG A 262 21.24 -1.91 10.80
N ARG A 263 21.18 -1.19 11.93
CA ARG A 263 21.98 -1.53 13.13
C ARG A 263 21.62 -2.91 13.68
N ARG A 264 20.34 -3.25 13.66
CA ARG A 264 19.83 -4.56 14.11
C ARG A 264 20.11 -5.65 13.07
N PHE A 265 20.25 -5.24 11.81
CA PHE A 265 20.71 -6.09 10.73
C PHE A 265 22.20 -6.43 10.77
N GLY A 266 23.06 -5.48 11.16
CA GLY A 266 24.53 -5.62 11.19
C GLY A 266 25.09 -6.69 12.14
N LEU A 267 24.22 -7.47 12.79
CA LEU A 267 24.55 -8.67 13.57
C LEU A 267 24.38 -9.97 12.75
N ARG A 268 23.99 -9.90 11.46
CA ARG A 268 23.91 -11.05 10.54
C ARG A 268 24.75 -10.81 9.29
N SER A 269 25.52 -11.83 8.92
CA SER A 269 26.55 -11.83 7.87
C SER A 269 26.02 -11.77 6.42
N SER A 270 24.71 -11.73 6.20
CA SER A 270 24.11 -11.65 4.87
C SER A 270 22.87 -10.78 4.89
N LEU A 271 22.71 -9.89 3.90
CA LEU A 271 21.49 -9.10 3.60
C LEU A 271 20.26 -10.02 3.53
N PRO A 272 19.05 -9.56 3.96
CA PRO A 272 17.87 -10.35 3.69
C PRO A 272 17.76 -10.40 2.17
N VAL A 273 17.56 -11.58 1.62
CA VAL A 273 17.18 -11.68 0.22
C VAL A 273 15.86 -10.93 0.10
N ILE A 274 15.92 -9.71 -0.43
CA ILE A 274 14.74 -9.02 -0.94
C ILE A 274 14.34 -9.86 -2.14
N TYR A 275 13.40 -10.78 -1.94
CA TYR A 275 12.82 -11.52 -3.05
C TYR A 275 12.02 -10.50 -3.86
N GLU A 276 12.61 -10.07 -4.99
CA GLU A 276 11.97 -9.22 -6.00
C GLU A 276 10.61 -9.80 -6.42
#